data_AF-A0A958A9Z9-F1
#
_entry.id   AF-A0A958A9Z9-F1
#
_cell.length_a   1.000
_cell.length_b   1.000
_cell.length_c   1.000
_cell.angle_alpha   90.00
_cell.angle_beta   90.00
_cell.angle_gamma   90.00
#
_symmetry.space_group_name_H-M   'P 1'
#
loop_
_entity.id
_entity.type
_entity.pdbx_description
1 polymer ?
#
loop_
_entity_poly.entity_id
_entity_poly.type
_entity_poly.pdbx_seq_one_letter_code
_entity_poly.pdbx_strand_id
1 'polypeptide(L)'
;MYDVHPVRLQEMRLPRNNNNKSKNYSPGFPVEAFSRPLLNVLEEPRTVEATGVPEEFIANLALKIIYFNGTMKGWQVAQAMRLNFSGVIDPVLQELKLQHLVQVTGSKDLSRTSFQYAITEKGSQRARELLDRSRYVGPCPVTLKQYVQVVKLQAQNRPKVKQEQVRMALEGLVLSNEIIDRIGPAVNSFKSVFLYGPPGNGKTSIAKAITRKLLPDNIMVPHAIYEDGHVIKVHDAEVHPLMEDEASQLFEASGLDKRWVRCGSPVVISGGELTLQDLDLSWSETNRFYEAPLQLKANNGLLLIDDFGRQQMGPQELLNRWIVPLEERIDFLTFQTGKKFAIPFETLIVFSTNLNPESLVDEAFLRRIRHKMNIDNPNEQQYYRIFVGACRERGIKFDKKAFIYLLREYYFSAGRPLKACHPRDLLDQLLDFASYRGKQPLMSTELLDLAARSYFADLM
;
A
#
# COMPACT_ATOMS: atom_id res chain seq x y z
N MET A 1 -24.08 -58.40 32.79
CA MET A 1 -24.35 -57.46 33.89
C MET A 1 -23.12 -56.56 34.01
N TYR A 2 -23.10 -55.30 33.58
CA TYR A 2 -24.19 -54.33 33.48
C TYR A 2 -24.14 -53.54 32.17
N ASP A 3 -25.35 -53.18 31.75
CA ASP A 3 -25.75 -52.51 30.52
C ASP A 3 -25.16 -51.11 30.31
N VAL A 4 -24.84 -50.81 29.05
CA VAL A 4 -24.62 -49.46 28.56
C VAL A 4 -25.95 -48.98 27.96
N HIS A 5 -26.67 -48.12 28.68
CA HIS A 5 -27.84 -47.41 28.14
C HIS A 5 -27.43 -46.04 27.57
N PRO A 6 -27.86 -45.67 26.36
CA PRO A 6 -27.61 -44.35 25.78
C PRO A 6 -28.60 -43.33 26.37
N VAL A 7 -28.08 -42.23 26.92
CA VAL A 7 -28.92 -41.13 27.42
C VAL A 7 -29.50 -40.36 26.23
N ARG A 8 -30.84 -40.30 26.19
CA ARG A 8 -31.67 -39.59 25.22
C ARG A 8 -31.43 -38.08 25.30
N LEU A 9 -31.01 -37.48 24.19
CA LEU A 9 -31.08 -36.04 23.93
C LEU A 9 -32.53 -35.64 23.62
N GLN A 10 -33.39 -35.59 24.63
CA GLN A 10 -34.66 -34.90 24.56
C GLN A 10 -34.86 -34.12 25.86
N GLU A 11 -35.25 -32.85 25.71
CA GLU A 11 -35.62 -31.87 26.76
C GLU A 11 -34.54 -30.88 27.24
N MET A 12 -34.09 -30.00 26.34
CA MET A 12 -33.91 -28.58 26.71
C MET A 12 -34.64 -27.70 25.69
N ARG A 13 -35.75 -27.11 26.13
CA ARG A 13 -36.58 -26.18 25.37
C ARG A 13 -35.83 -24.86 25.20
N LEU A 14 -35.52 -24.49 23.95
CA LEU A 14 -35.13 -23.13 23.61
C LEU A 14 -36.37 -22.21 23.66
N PRO A 15 -36.27 -20.98 24.19
CA PRO A 15 -37.39 -20.06 24.25
C PRO A 15 -37.87 -19.72 22.84
N ARG A 16 -39.18 -19.89 22.59
CA ARG A 16 -39.86 -19.42 21.38
C ARG A 16 -39.80 -17.90 21.33
N ASN A 17 -38.90 -17.36 20.51
CA ASN A 17 -38.99 -15.96 20.13
C ASN A 17 -39.79 -15.87 18.82
N ASN A 18 -41.10 -15.66 18.99
CA ASN A 18 -41.98 -15.23 17.91
C ASN A 18 -41.56 -13.83 17.47
N ASN A 19 -40.80 -13.74 16.39
CA ASN A 19 -40.80 -12.58 15.51
C ASN A 19 -40.46 -13.01 14.09
N ASN A 20 -41.52 -13.36 13.36
CA ASN A 20 -41.55 -13.46 11.92
C ASN A 20 -41.20 -12.07 11.32
N LYS A 21 -39.93 -11.86 11.01
CA LYS A 21 -39.50 -11.00 9.92
C LYS A 21 -38.45 -11.78 9.15
N SER A 22 -38.76 -12.12 7.90
CA SER A 22 -37.81 -12.68 6.95
C SER A 22 -36.62 -11.71 6.81
N LYS A 23 -35.55 -11.94 7.57
CA LYS A 23 -34.26 -11.37 7.23
C LYS A 23 -33.75 -12.18 6.06
N ASN A 24 -33.92 -11.63 4.85
CA ASN A 24 -33.16 -12.03 3.69
C ASN A 24 -31.67 -11.90 4.05
N TYR A 25 -31.05 -13.00 4.47
CA TYR A 25 -29.60 -13.12 4.50
C TYR A 25 -29.17 -13.28 3.04
N SER A 26 -28.92 -12.15 2.37
CA SER A 26 -28.01 -12.14 1.22
C SER A 26 -26.61 -12.00 1.81
N PRO A 27 -25.65 -12.89 1.51
CA PRO A 27 -24.26 -12.69 1.90
C PRO A 27 -23.71 -11.55 1.04
N GLY A 28 -24.01 -10.32 1.45
CA GLY A 28 -23.54 -9.12 0.78
C GLY A 28 -22.06 -8.97 1.08
N PHE A 29 -21.29 -8.63 0.04
CA PHE A 29 -20.07 -7.84 0.21
C PHE A 29 -20.29 -6.79 1.31
N PRO A 30 -19.33 -6.48 2.21
CA PRO A 30 -19.54 -5.47 3.23
C PRO A 30 -19.60 -4.08 2.56
N VAL A 31 -20.77 -3.76 2.01
CA VAL A 31 -21.17 -2.46 1.46
C VAL A 31 -20.97 -1.38 2.52
N GLU A 32 -21.03 -1.75 3.80
CA GLU A 32 -20.75 -0.91 4.97
C GLU A 32 -19.32 -0.36 5.03
N ALA A 33 -18.36 -0.96 4.31
CA ALA A 33 -16.98 -0.49 4.26
C ALA A 33 -16.78 0.75 3.37
N PHE A 34 -17.69 1.00 2.42
CA PHE A 34 -17.59 2.12 1.48
C PHE A 34 -18.79 3.05 1.59
N SER A 35 -18.55 4.36 1.42
CA SER A 35 -19.64 5.33 1.42
C SER A 35 -20.54 5.13 0.21
N ARG A 36 -21.84 5.44 0.35
CA ARG A 36 -22.79 5.31 -0.77
C ARG A 36 -22.36 6.10 -2.02
N PRO A 37 -21.84 7.34 -1.92
CA PRO A 37 -21.31 8.04 -3.09
C PRO A 37 -20.16 7.29 -3.77
N LEU A 38 -19.26 6.66 -3.00
CA LEU A 38 -18.15 5.89 -3.55
C LEU A 38 -18.65 4.65 -4.31
N LEU A 39 -19.61 3.92 -3.73
CA LEU A 39 -20.21 2.75 -4.37
C LEU A 39 -20.90 3.09 -5.70
N ASN A 40 -21.56 4.25 -5.79
CA ASN A 40 -22.19 4.69 -7.03
C ASN A 40 -21.17 4.94 -8.15
N VAL A 41 -19.96 5.42 -7.82
CA VAL A 41 -18.88 5.65 -8.80
C VAL A 41 -18.21 4.34 -9.20
N LEU A 42 -18.22 3.35 -8.31
CA LEU A 42 -17.68 2.01 -8.52
C LEU A 42 -18.71 1.03 -9.11
N GLU A 43 -19.87 1.50 -9.56
CA GLU A 43 -20.85 0.63 -10.22
C GLU A 43 -20.28 0.09 -11.54
N GLU A 44 -20.47 -1.20 -11.81
CA GLU A 44 -19.97 -1.82 -13.05
C GLU A 44 -20.57 -1.11 -14.29
N PRO A 45 -19.74 -0.65 -15.24
CA PRO A 45 -20.23 -0.05 -16.47
C PRO A 45 -20.91 -1.11 -17.35
N ARG A 46 -22.18 -0.87 -17.70
CA ARG A 46 -23.01 -1.78 -18.51
C ARG A 46 -23.22 -1.32 -19.96
N THR A 47 -22.57 -0.24 -20.39
CA THR A 47 -22.50 0.17 -21.80
C THR A 47 -21.11 0.70 -22.10
N VAL A 48 -20.74 0.74 -23.38
CA VAL A 48 -19.45 1.27 -23.85
C VAL A 48 -19.27 2.71 -23.37
N GLU A 49 -20.31 3.54 -23.48
CA GLU A 49 -20.30 4.94 -23.07
C GLU A 49 -20.13 5.10 -21.56
N ALA A 50 -20.76 4.24 -20.77
CA ALA A 50 -20.66 4.25 -19.31
C ALA A 50 -19.23 3.95 -18.81
N THR A 51 -18.39 3.29 -19.61
CA THR A 51 -16.98 3.09 -19.26
C THR A 51 -16.20 4.41 -19.17
N GLY A 52 -16.65 5.44 -19.91
CA GLY A 52 -15.96 6.72 -20.10
C GLY A 52 -14.75 6.66 -21.04
N VAL A 53 -14.39 5.47 -21.53
CA VAL A 53 -13.24 5.25 -22.42
C VAL A 53 -13.74 5.19 -23.87
N PRO A 54 -13.02 5.76 -24.85
CA PRO A 54 -13.45 5.73 -26.25
C PRO A 54 -13.64 4.31 -26.77
N GLU A 55 -14.71 4.08 -27.53
CA GLU A 55 -15.05 2.77 -28.10
C GLU A 55 -13.90 2.18 -28.93
N GLU A 56 -13.25 3.01 -29.76
CA GLU A 56 -12.11 2.59 -30.57
C GLU A 56 -10.96 2.05 -29.70
N PHE A 57 -10.70 2.66 -28.54
CA PHE A 57 -9.68 2.18 -27.62
C PHE A 57 -10.05 0.80 -27.05
N ILE A 58 -11.31 0.61 -26.66
CA ILE A 58 -11.81 -0.66 -26.11
C ILE A 58 -11.73 -1.76 -27.18
N ALA A 59 -12.14 -1.48 -28.41
CA ALA A 59 -12.02 -2.40 -29.54
C ALA A 59 -10.57 -2.77 -29.85
N ASN A 60 -9.67 -1.77 -29.88
CA ASN A 60 -8.24 -1.98 -30.10
C ASN A 60 -7.60 -2.81 -28.97
N LEU A 61 -8.02 -2.61 -27.72
CA LEU A 61 -7.56 -3.40 -26.58
C LEU A 61 -8.06 -4.85 -26.66
N ALA A 62 -9.34 -5.07 -26.98
CA ALA A 62 -9.90 -6.40 -27.18
C ALA A 62 -9.17 -7.16 -28.30
N LEU A 63 -8.90 -6.49 -29.43
CA LEU A 63 -8.15 -7.07 -30.54
C LEU A 63 -6.73 -7.49 -30.14
N LYS A 64 -6.00 -6.63 -29.39
CA LYS A 64 -4.68 -6.97 -28.86
C LYS A 64 -4.71 -8.17 -27.90
N ILE A 65 -5.73 -8.26 -27.05
CA ILE A 65 -5.91 -9.40 -26.13
C ILE A 65 -6.11 -10.70 -26.91
N ILE A 66 -6.98 -10.70 -27.91
CA ILE A 66 -7.22 -11.89 -28.76
C ILE A 66 -5.94 -12.24 -29.54
N TYR A 67 -5.23 -11.25 -30.09
CA TYR A 67 -3.97 -11.46 -30.82
C TYR A 67 -2.95 -12.27 -30.01
N PHE A 68 -2.74 -11.95 -28.73
CA PHE A 68 -1.77 -12.67 -27.90
C PHE A 68 -2.23 -14.06 -27.44
N ASN A 69 -3.55 -14.30 -27.37
CA ASN A 69 -4.11 -15.57 -26.87
C ASN A 69 -4.60 -16.51 -27.98
N GLY A 70 -4.58 -16.06 -29.24
CA GLY A 70 -5.06 -16.81 -30.41
C GLY A 70 -6.59 -16.90 -30.45
N THR A 71 -7.16 -17.93 -29.82
CA THR A 71 -8.60 -18.18 -29.78
C THR A 71 -9.14 -17.99 -28.37
N MET A 72 -10.11 -17.10 -28.20
CA MET A 72 -10.71 -16.79 -26.89
C MET A 72 -12.23 -16.84 -26.96
N LYS A 73 -12.87 -17.32 -25.88
CA LYS A 73 -14.30 -17.15 -25.70
C LYS A 73 -14.62 -15.70 -25.34
N GLY A 74 -15.79 -15.21 -25.73
CA GLY A 74 -16.22 -13.84 -25.43
C GLY A 74 -16.13 -13.47 -23.94
N TRP A 75 -16.54 -14.37 -23.04
CA TRP A 75 -16.41 -14.14 -21.59
C TRP A 75 -14.96 -14.07 -21.09
N GLN A 76 -14.01 -14.74 -21.76
CA GLN A 76 -12.58 -14.66 -21.42
C GLN A 76 -12.02 -13.29 -21.79
N VAL A 77 -12.45 -12.72 -22.91
CA VAL A 77 -12.11 -11.34 -23.30
C VAL A 77 -12.67 -10.35 -22.26
N ALA A 78 -13.93 -10.53 -21.86
CA ALA A 78 -14.55 -9.71 -20.82
C ALA A 78 -13.83 -9.81 -19.47
N GLN A 79 -13.41 -11.01 -19.07
CA GLN A 79 -12.62 -11.23 -17.86
C GLN A 79 -11.25 -10.54 -17.94
N ALA A 80 -10.53 -10.68 -19.05
CA ALA A 80 -9.23 -10.06 -19.26
C ALA A 80 -9.30 -8.52 -19.23
N MET A 81 -10.37 -7.95 -19.80
CA MET A 81 -10.61 -6.51 -19.83
C MET A 81 -11.31 -5.98 -18.57
N ARG A 82 -11.81 -6.86 -17.69
CA ARG A 82 -12.58 -6.52 -16.49
C ARG A 82 -13.82 -5.66 -16.79
N LEU A 83 -14.53 -5.99 -17.87
CA LEU A 83 -15.72 -5.26 -18.34
C LEU A 83 -16.93 -6.18 -18.46
N ASN A 84 -18.13 -5.60 -18.36
CA ASN A 84 -19.37 -6.34 -18.53
C ASN A 84 -19.46 -6.99 -19.92
N PHE A 85 -19.75 -8.29 -19.97
CA PHE A 85 -19.81 -8.99 -21.25
C PHE A 85 -20.94 -8.46 -22.15
N SER A 86 -22.18 -8.51 -21.67
CA SER A 86 -23.37 -8.27 -22.51
C SER A 86 -23.46 -6.82 -23.01
N GLY A 87 -23.09 -5.87 -22.16
CA GLY A 87 -23.27 -4.46 -22.42
C GLY A 87 -22.08 -3.75 -23.08
N VAL A 88 -20.88 -4.31 -22.96
CA VAL A 88 -19.64 -3.67 -23.44
C VAL A 88 -18.91 -4.57 -24.43
N ILE A 89 -18.63 -5.81 -24.05
CA ILE A 89 -17.74 -6.67 -24.82
C ILE A 89 -18.44 -7.34 -26.01
N ASP A 90 -19.69 -7.79 -25.89
CA ASP A 90 -20.42 -8.35 -27.04
C ASP A 90 -20.56 -7.32 -28.18
N PRO A 91 -21.00 -6.06 -27.95
CA PRO A 91 -21.03 -5.04 -28.99
C PRO A 91 -19.67 -4.83 -29.67
N VAL A 92 -18.60 -4.70 -28.86
CA VAL A 92 -17.23 -4.52 -29.37
C VAL A 92 -16.77 -5.72 -30.22
N LEU A 93 -17.06 -6.95 -29.78
CA LEU A 93 -16.72 -8.15 -30.55
C LEU A 93 -17.54 -8.27 -31.83
N GLN A 94 -18.80 -7.84 -31.83
CA GLN A 94 -19.60 -7.78 -33.06
C GLN A 94 -19.02 -6.76 -34.04
N GLU A 95 -18.57 -5.60 -33.58
CA GLU A 95 -17.95 -4.59 -34.45
C GLU A 95 -16.63 -5.10 -35.03
N LEU A 96 -15.75 -5.68 -34.21
CA LEU A 96 -14.51 -6.29 -34.70
C LEU A 96 -14.77 -7.40 -35.74
N LYS A 97 -15.87 -8.15 -35.58
CA LYS A 97 -16.30 -9.18 -36.53
C LYS A 97 -16.83 -8.56 -37.83
N LEU A 98 -17.66 -7.52 -37.75
CA LEU A 98 -18.18 -6.78 -38.91
C LEU A 98 -17.03 -6.17 -39.74
N GLN A 99 -15.98 -5.70 -39.09
CA GLN A 99 -14.77 -5.19 -39.73
C GLN A 99 -13.83 -6.30 -40.27
N HIS A 100 -14.19 -7.57 -40.10
CA HIS A 100 -13.39 -8.75 -40.45
C HIS A 100 -12.02 -8.83 -39.76
N LEU A 101 -11.89 -8.25 -38.55
CA LEU A 101 -10.68 -8.33 -37.73
C LEU A 101 -10.65 -9.60 -36.88
N VAL A 102 -11.84 -10.12 -36.53
CA VAL A 102 -12.00 -11.41 -35.85
C VAL A 102 -13.07 -12.24 -36.56
N GLN A 103 -13.05 -13.54 -36.33
CA GLN A 103 -14.04 -14.50 -36.83
C GLN A 103 -14.50 -15.45 -35.72
N VAL A 104 -15.70 -15.98 -35.86
CA VAL A 104 -16.24 -16.98 -34.91
C VAL A 104 -15.88 -18.38 -35.43
N THR A 105 -15.06 -19.12 -34.68
CA THR A 105 -14.56 -20.44 -35.09
C THR A 105 -15.34 -21.60 -34.48
N GLY A 106 -16.23 -21.35 -33.52
CA GLY A 106 -17.06 -22.37 -32.91
C GLY A 106 -18.04 -21.80 -31.88
N SER A 107 -19.16 -22.49 -31.72
CA SER A 107 -20.18 -22.26 -30.69
C SER A 107 -20.67 -23.61 -30.18
N LYS A 108 -20.48 -23.91 -28.89
CA LYS A 108 -21.06 -25.13 -28.29
C LYS A 108 -22.54 -24.93 -27.92
N ASP A 109 -22.94 -23.69 -27.65
CA ASP A 109 -24.31 -23.29 -27.31
C ASP A 109 -24.78 -22.12 -28.18
N LEU A 110 -26.11 -21.88 -28.26
CA LEU A 110 -26.70 -20.71 -28.93
C LEU A 110 -26.36 -19.37 -28.24
N SER A 111 -25.81 -19.41 -27.02
CA SER A 111 -25.43 -18.20 -26.29
C SER A 111 -24.12 -17.60 -26.84
N ARG A 112 -24.16 -16.30 -27.16
CA ARG A 112 -23.00 -15.53 -27.64
C ARG A 112 -21.84 -15.48 -26.65
N THR A 113 -22.12 -15.62 -25.35
CA THR A 113 -21.08 -15.72 -24.31
C THR A 113 -20.12 -16.88 -24.57
N SER A 114 -20.61 -17.96 -25.18
CA SER A 114 -19.85 -19.20 -25.45
C SER A 114 -19.08 -19.17 -26.77
N PHE A 115 -19.31 -18.17 -27.63
CA PHE A 115 -18.67 -18.06 -28.93
C PHE A 115 -17.16 -17.93 -28.79
N GLN A 116 -16.45 -18.70 -29.60
CA GLN A 116 -15.00 -18.62 -29.72
C GLN A 116 -14.63 -17.68 -30.87
N TYR A 117 -13.87 -16.64 -30.53
CA TYR A 117 -13.34 -15.66 -31.44
C TYR A 117 -11.87 -15.97 -31.71
N ALA A 118 -11.50 -16.03 -32.99
CA ALA A 118 -10.12 -16.10 -33.43
C ALA A 118 -9.80 -14.87 -34.28
N ILE A 119 -8.55 -14.41 -34.19
CA ILE A 119 -8.09 -13.28 -35.00
C ILE A 119 -7.93 -13.67 -36.47
N THR A 120 -8.26 -12.77 -37.39
CA THR A 120 -8.01 -12.95 -38.83
C THR A 120 -6.63 -12.41 -39.21
N GLU A 121 -6.16 -12.68 -40.42
CA GLU A 121 -4.91 -12.07 -40.93
C GLU A 121 -4.96 -10.53 -40.93
N LYS A 122 -6.09 -9.95 -41.37
CA LYS A 122 -6.36 -8.51 -41.30
C LYS A 122 -6.31 -8.00 -39.85
N GLY A 123 -6.92 -8.74 -38.93
CA GLY A 123 -6.85 -8.47 -37.50
C GLY A 123 -5.42 -8.50 -36.95
N SER A 124 -4.63 -9.49 -37.33
CA SER A 124 -3.24 -9.64 -36.90
C SER A 124 -2.33 -8.53 -37.43
N GLN A 125 -2.57 -8.04 -38.65
CA GLN A 125 -1.87 -6.86 -39.16
C GLN A 125 -2.24 -5.63 -38.34
N ARG A 126 -3.54 -5.38 -38.14
CA ARG A 126 -4.02 -4.23 -37.35
C ARG A 126 -3.51 -4.27 -35.90
N ALA A 127 -3.50 -5.44 -35.26
CA ALA A 127 -2.99 -5.60 -33.91
C ALA A 127 -1.50 -5.22 -33.81
N ARG A 128 -0.67 -5.61 -34.80
CA ARG A 128 0.75 -5.22 -34.85
C ARG A 128 0.93 -3.71 -34.95
N GLU A 129 0.17 -3.02 -35.81
CA GLU A 129 0.18 -1.56 -35.91
C GLU A 129 -0.21 -0.87 -34.58
N LEU A 130 -1.17 -1.46 -33.85
CA LEU A 130 -1.60 -0.94 -32.55
C LEU A 130 -0.53 -1.17 -31.46
N LEU A 131 0.16 -2.31 -31.50
CA LEU A 131 1.26 -2.63 -30.58
C LEU A 131 2.48 -1.74 -30.80
N ASP A 132 2.67 -1.25 -32.02
CA ASP A 132 3.65 -0.19 -32.29
C ASP A 132 3.25 1.13 -31.64
N ARG A 133 1.97 1.39 -31.36
CA ARG A 133 1.58 2.64 -30.66
C ARG A 133 1.58 2.46 -29.15
N SER A 134 1.05 1.33 -28.66
CA SER A 134 1.01 0.99 -27.25
C SER A 134 0.88 -0.51 -27.04
N ARG A 135 1.80 -1.09 -26.27
CA ARG A 135 1.79 -2.51 -25.92
C ARG A 135 0.97 -2.84 -24.68
N TYR A 136 0.22 -1.87 -24.14
CA TYR A 136 -0.66 -2.13 -23.01
C TYR A 136 -1.70 -3.20 -23.37
N VAL A 137 -1.71 -4.30 -22.62
CA VAL A 137 -2.65 -5.41 -22.74
C VAL A 137 -2.99 -5.87 -21.32
N GLY A 138 -4.27 -5.88 -20.98
CA GLY A 138 -4.74 -6.16 -19.62
C GLY A 138 -6.13 -5.57 -19.37
N PRO A 139 -6.49 -5.34 -18.10
CA PRO A 139 -7.75 -4.70 -17.72
C PRO A 139 -7.95 -3.36 -18.44
N CYS A 140 -9.17 -3.06 -18.85
CA CYS A 140 -9.48 -1.76 -19.43
C CYS A 140 -9.20 -0.66 -18.38
N PRO A 141 -8.49 0.42 -18.73
CA PRO A 141 -8.26 1.53 -17.81
C PRO A 141 -9.57 2.22 -17.41
N VAL A 142 -9.53 2.92 -16.28
CA VAL A 142 -10.57 3.89 -15.88
C VAL A 142 -10.18 5.28 -16.35
N THR A 143 -11.14 6.18 -16.53
CA THR A 143 -10.79 7.57 -16.90
C THR A 143 -10.08 8.30 -15.76
N LEU A 144 -9.23 9.29 -16.07
CA LEU A 144 -8.65 10.17 -15.06
C LEU A 144 -9.71 10.82 -14.17
N LYS A 145 -10.85 11.21 -14.75
CA LYS A 145 -11.99 11.77 -14.01
C LYS A 145 -12.52 10.82 -12.95
N GLN A 146 -12.73 9.55 -13.30
CA GLN A 146 -13.15 8.51 -12.34
C GLN A 146 -12.10 8.28 -11.26
N TYR A 147 -10.82 8.21 -11.63
CA TYR A 147 -9.70 8.13 -10.68
C TYR A 147 -9.73 9.25 -9.64
N VAL A 148 -9.79 10.50 -10.10
CA VAL A 148 -9.83 11.68 -9.23
C VAL A 148 -11.03 11.62 -8.28
N GLN A 149 -12.20 11.22 -8.78
CA GLN A 149 -13.42 11.15 -7.98
C GLN A 149 -13.33 10.07 -6.88
N VAL A 150 -12.89 8.86 -7.22
CA VAL A 150 -12.73 7.76 -6.24
C VAL A 150 -11.70 8.13 -5.19
N VAL A 151 -10.53 8.64 -5.59
CA VAL A 151 -9.48 9.01 -4.63
C VAL A 151 -9.98 10.06 -3.64
N LYS A 152 -10.70 11.10 -4.11
CA LYS A 152 -11.26 12.14 -3.24
C LYS A 152 -12.37 11.62 -2.32
N LEU A 153 -13.24 10.75 -2.82
CA LEU A 153 -14.31 10.17 -2.00
C LEU A 153 -13.75 9.26 -0.90
N GLN A 154 -12.73 8.47 -1.19
CA GLN A 154 -12.02 7.69 -0.18
C GLN A 154 -11.36 8.60 0.86
N ALA A 155 -10.73 9.69 0.42
CA ALA A 155 -10.08 10.66 1.30
C ALA A 155 -11.04 11.34 2.29
N GLN A 156 -12.22 11.74 1.79
CA GLN A 156 -13.26 12.40 2.59
C GLN A 156 -13.89 11.47 3.65
N ASN A 157 -13.94 10.17 3.36
CA ASN A 157 -14.60 9.17 4.21
C ASN A 157 -13.62 8.33 5.04
N ARG A 158 -12.36 8.77 5.18
CA ARG A 158 -11.35 8.03 5.98
C ARG A 158 -11.80 7.87 7.43
N PRO A 159 -11.70 6.66 8.01
CA PRO A 159 -11.96 6.46 9.43
C PRO A 159 -10.96 7.28 10.25
N LYS A 160 -11.45 7.91 11.33
CA LYS A 160 -10.60 8.65 12.26
C LYS A 160 -10.00 7.69 13.29
N VAL A 161 -8.68 7.74 13.40
CA VAL A 161 -7.88 7.02 14.39
C VAL A 161 -8.10 7.65 15.77
N LYS A 162 -8.43 6.81 16.75
CA LYS A 162 -8.60 7.21 18.16
C LYS A 162 -7.32 6.97 18.95
N GLN A 163 -7.15 7.69 20.07
CA GLN A 163 -5.96 7.61 20.93
C GLN A 163 -5.64 6.16 21.36
N GLU A 164 -6.66 5.37 21.69
CA GLU A 164 -6.48 3.96 22.09
C GLU A 164 -5.88 3.11 20.95
N GLN A 165 -6.32 3.33 19.70
CA GLN A 165 -5.76 2.64 18.54
C GLN A 165 -4.29 3.02 18.32
N VAL A 166 -3.92 4.28 18.55
CA VAL A 166 -2.52 4.73 18.49
C VAL A 166 -1.67 4.03 19.56
N ARG A 167 -2.17 3.96 20.80
CA ARG A 167 -1.46 3.29 21.90
C ARG A 167 -1.26 1.80 21.61
N MET A 168 -2.29 1.10 21.17
CA MET A 168 -2.19 -0.31 20.77
C MET A 168 -1.22 -0.51 19.60
N ALA A 169 -1.26 0.38 18.59
CA ALA A 169 -0.36 0.29 17.43
C ALA A 169 1.13 0.47 17.80
N LEU A 170 1.40 1.24 18.86
CA LEU A 170 2.74 1.60 19.31
C LEU A 170 3.16 0.83 20.57
N GLU A 171 2.39 -0.14 21.05
CA GLU A 171 2.64 -0.85 22.33
C GLU A 171 4.04 -1.49 22.39
N GLY A 172 4.54 -1.99 21.26
CA GLY A 172 5.88 -2.56 21.14
C GLY A 172 7.01 -1.52 21.10
N LEU A 173 6.71 -0.23 21.11
CA LEU A 173 7.69 0.85 21.04
C LEU A 173 7.69 1.65 22.35
N VAL A 174 8.87 1.80 22.95
CA VAL A 174 9.03 2.62 24.15
C VAL A 174 9.18 4.09 23.74
N LEU A 175 8.06 4.79 23.66
CA LEU A 175 7.97 6.20 23.28
C LEU A 175 7.49 7.06 24.45
N SER A 176 7.72 8.38 24.40
CA SER A 176 7.11 9.30 25.35
C SER A 176 5.61 9.46 25.05
N ASN A 177 4.80 9.71 26.09
CA ASN A 177 3.37 9.98 25.92
C ASN A 177 3.13 11.17 24.98
N GLU A 178 4.02 12.17 25.02
CA GLU A 178 3.96 13.32 24.13
C GLU A 178 4.07 12.94 22.65
N ILE A 179 4.99 12.03 22.29
CA ILE A 179 5.12 11.55 20.90
C ILE A 179 3.86 10.78 20.50
N ILE A 180 3.37 9.89 21.35
CA ILE A 180 2.15 9.09 21.12
C ILE A 180 0.94 10.02 20.86
N ASP A 181 0.76 11.03 21.70
CA ASP A 181 -0.35 11.97 21.61
C ASP A 181 -0.27 12.87 20.36
N ARG A 182 0.93 13.07 19.78
CA ARG A 182 1.11 13.78 18.50
C ARG A 182 0.87 12.90 17.27
N ILE A 183 1.09 11.58 17.35
CA ILE A 183 0.93 10.67 16.19
C ILE A 183 -0.52 10.57 15.73
N GLY A 184 -1.49 10.44 16.65
CA GLY A 184 -2.91 10.33 16.30
C GLY A 184 -3.42 11.50 15.44
N PRO A 185 -3.26 12.76 15.88
CA PRO A 185 -3.57 13.94 15.08
C PRO A 185 -2.81 14.00 13.75
N ALA A 186 -1.55 13.56 13.73
CA ALA A 186 -0.75 13.52 12.52
C ALA A 186 -1.35 12.61 11.45
N VAL A 187 -1.65 11.36 11.82
CA VAL A 187 -2.31 10.38 10.95
C VAL A 187 -3.70 10.87 10.53
N ASN A 188 -4.52 11.37 11.46
CA ASN A 188 -5.87 11.85 11.16
C ASN A 188 -5.94 13.04 10.22
N SER A 189 -4.90 13.87 10.21
CA SER A 189 -4.78 15.00 9.28
C SER A 189 -4.40 14.54 7.87
N PHE A 190 -3.78 13.36 7.74
CA PHE A 190 -3.25 12.81 6.48
C PHE A 190 -2.31 13.79 5.74
N LYS A 191 -1.71 14.74 6.47
CA LYS A 191 -0.77 15.77 5.96
C LYS A 191 0.66 15.23 6.03
N SER A 192 1.65 16.10 6.15
CA SER A 192 3.05 15.73 6.29
C SER A 192 3.48 15.55 7.75
N VAL A 193 4.31 14.54 7.97
CA VAL A 193 4.98 14.22 9.25
C VAL A 193 6.49 14.26 9.03
N PHE A 194 7.20 14.89 9.95
CA PHE A 194 8.66 14.92 10.00
C PHE A 194 9.12 14.22 11.27
N LEU A 195 9.74 13.05 11.12
CA LEU A 195 10.41 12.32 12.18
C LEU A 195 11.90 12.64 12.09
N TYR A 196 12.44 13.34 13.08
CA TYR A 196 13.86 13.70 13.11
C TYR A 196 14.49 13.37 14.45
N GLY A 197 15.82 13.33 14.52
CA GLY A 197 16.57 13.03 15.73
C GLY A 197 17.71 12.04 15.46
N PRO A 198 18.49 11.64 16.48
CA PRO A 198 19.66 10.80 16.29
C PRO A 198 19.32 9.43 15.67
N PRO A 199 20.28 8.80 14.94
CA PRO A 199 20.08 7.49 14.34
C PRO A 199 19.88 6.41 15.41
N GLY A 200 19.10 5.38 15.06
CA GLY A 200 18.89 4.22 15.95
C GLY A 200 17.78 4.38 16.99
N ASN A 201 16.99 5.47 16.97
CA ASN A 201 15.91 5.70 17.94
C ASN A 201 14.49 5.32 17.46
N GLY A 202 14.38 4.55 16.37
CA GLY A 202 13.10 3.93 15.99
C GLY A 202 12.17 4.77 15.10
N LYS A 203 12.67 5.83 14.43
CA LYS A 203 11.89 6.62 13.44
C LYS A 203 11.20 5.74 12.39
N THR A 204 11.97 4.87 11.72
CA THR A 204 11.45 3.91 10.73
C THR A 204 10.47 2.92 11.37
N SER A 205 10.67 2.52 12.63
CA SER A 205 9.73 1.65 13.36
C SER A 205 8.40 2.34 13.63
N ILE A 206 8.40 3.62 13.98
CA ILE A 206 7.18 4.44 14.13
C ILE A 206 6.45 4.55 12.79
N ALA A 207 7.15 4.86 11.70
CA ALA A 207 6.55 4.95 10.37
C ALA A 207 5.92 3.61 9.93
N LYS A 208 6.59 2.49 10.19
CA LYS A 208 6.04 1.14 9.93
C LYS A 208 4.84 0.81 10.81
N ALA A 209 4.81 1.24 12.07
CA ALA A 209 3.68 1.04 12.97
C ALA A 209 2.44 1.82 12.50
N ILE A 210 2.62 3.09 12.09
CA ILE A 210 1.58 3.90 11.46
C ILE A 210 0.98 3.14 10.27
N THR A 211 1.86 2.70 9.38
CA THR A 211 1.51 2.00 8.14
C THR A 211 0.63 0.76 8.39
N ARG A 212 1.05 -0.10 9.33
CA ARG A 212 0.42 -1.41 9.54
C ARG A 212 -0.87 -1.37 10.35
N LYS A 213 -1.07 -0.35 11.19
CA LYS A 213 -2.10 -0.36 12.23
C LYS A 213 -3.02 0.85 12.24
N LEU A 214 -2.61 1.96 11.63
CA LEU A 214 -3.32 3.23 11.72
C LEU A 214 -3.84 3.75 10.37
N LEU A 215 -3.40 3.17 9.26
CA LEU A 215 -3.92 3.49 7.94
C LEU A 215 -5.22 2.73 7.64
N PRO A 216 -6.11 3.28 6.81
CA PRO A 216 -7.33 2.59 6.39
C PRO A 216 -7.01 1.28 5.66
N ASP A 217 -7.72 0.22 6.00
CA ASP A 217 -7.85 -0.94 5.12
C ASP A 217 -9.03 -0.69 4.16
N ASN A 218 -9.05 -1.35 3.01
CA ASN A 218 -10.07 -1.16 1.96
C ASN A 218 -9.91 0.13 1.14
N ILE A 219 -8.88 0.16 0.31
CA ILE A 219 -8.65 1.19 -0.70
C ILE A 219 -8.91 0.61 -2.09
N MET A 220 -9.57 1.37 -2.95
CA MET A 220 -9.77 1.02 -4.36
C MET A 220 -8.71 1.72 -5.21
N VAL A 221 -7.99 0.92 -5.98
CA VAL A 221 -6.94 1.38 -6.90
C VAL A 221 -7.21 0.79 -8.28
N PRO A 222 -7.24 1.59 -9.35
CA PRO A 222 -7.47 1.05 -10.68
C PRO A 222 -6.23 0.32 -11.18
N HIS A 223 -6.42 -0.65 -12.07
CA HIS A 223 -5.29 -1.27 -12.77
C HIS A 223 -4.48 -0.23 -13.55
N ALA A 224 -5.17 0.63 -14.29
CA ALA A 224 -4.59 1.71 -15.08
C ALA A 224 -5.58 2.86 -15.26
N ILE A 225 -5.04 4.03 -15.62
CA ILE A 225 -5.79 5.25 -15.95
C ILE A 225 -5.66 5.54 -17.45
N TYR A 226 -6.75 5.99 -18.05
CA TYR A 226 -6.82 6.51 -19.41
C TYR A 226 -6.97 8.02 -19.37
N GLU A 227 -6.11 8.70 -20.11
CA GLU A 227 -6.20 10.13 -20.35
C GLU A 227 -5.57 10.46 -21.70
N ASP A 228 -6.32 11.15 -22.57
CA ASP A 228 -5.83 11.68 -23.84
C ASP A 228 -5.15 10.66 -24.77
N GLY A 229 -5.71 9.45 -24.88
CA GLY A 229 -5.15 8.37 -25.70
C GLY A 229 -3.98 7.62 -25.06
N HIS A 230 -3.53 8.04 -23.87
CA HIS A 230 -2.44 7.39 -23.15
C HIS A 230 -2.98 6.52 -22.02
N VAL A 231 -2.22 5.46 -21.72
CA VAL A 231 -2.43 4.61 -20.55
C VAL A 231 -1.35 4.93 -19.52
N ILE A 232 -1.78 5.14 -18.28
CA ILE A 232 -0.91 5.27 -17.11
C ILE A 232 -1.18 4.06 -16.21
N LYS A 233 -0.23 3.13 -16.12
CA LYS A 233 -0.36 1.98 -15.22
C LYS A 233 -0.16 2.43 -13.78
N VAL A 234 -1.06 1.99 -12.90
CA VAL A 234 -1.11 2.43 -11.49
C VAL A 234 -0.89 1.26 -10.55
N HIS A 235 -1.66 0.19 -10.74
CA HIS A 235 -1.60 -0.96 -9.84
C HIS A 235 -0.23 -1.66 -9.93
N ASP A 236 0.28 -1.96 -8.75
CA ASP A 236 1.60 -2.52 -8.49
C ASP A 236 1.46 -3.43 -7.28
N ALA A 237 1.75 -4.72 -7.42
CA ALA A 237 1.46 -5.72 -6.39
C ALA A 237 2.30 -5.54 -5.12
N GLU A 238 3.48 -4.91 -5.22
CA GLU A 238 4.33 -4.63 -4.05
C GLU A 238 3.79 -3.45 -3.23
N VAL A 239 3.18 -2.47 -3.91
CA VAL A 239 2.62 -1.26 -3.28
C VAL A 239 1.17 -1.47 -2.86
N HIS A 240 0.41 -2.27 -3.61
CA HIS A 240 -1.04 -2.44 -3.48
C HIS A 240 -1.36 -3.90 -3.10
N PRO A 241 -1.15 -4.30 -1.83
CA PRO A 241 -1.39 -5.67 -1.41
C PRO A 241 -2.88 -6.00 -1.52
N LEU A 242 -3.20 -7.09 -2.21
CA LEU A 242 -4.56 -7.62 -2.29
C LEU A 242 -5.05 -7.99 -0.89
N MET A 243 -6.34 -7.77 -0.64
CA MET A 243 -6.97 -8.28 0.57
C MET A 243 -7.41 -9.73 0.34
N GLU A 244 -6.97 -10.64 1.20
CA GLU A 244 -7.31 -12.07 1.14
C GLU A 244 -8.40 -12.41 2.18
N ASP A 245 -9.53 -11.69 2.12
CA ASP A 245 -10.68 -11.92 3.00
C ASP A 245 -11.88 -12.49 2.23
N GLU A 246 -12.84 -13.10 2.95
CA GLU A 246 -14.10 -13.58 2.36
C GLU A 246 -14.83 -12.46 1.58
N ALA A 247 -14.68 -11.21 2.04
CA ALA A 247 -15.22 -10.05 1.36
C ALA A 247 -14.61 -9.84 -0.03
N SER A 248 -13.37 -10.21 -0.29
CA SER A 248 -12.73 -10.12 -1.61
C SER A 248 -13.28 -11.15 -2.59
N GLN A 249 -13.70 -12.32 -2.11
CA GLN A 249 -14.47 -13.27 -2.95
C GLN A 249 -15.87 -12.73 -3.27
N LEU A 250 -16.48 -12.04 -2.31
CA LEU A 250 -17.76 -11.36 -2.51
C LEU A 250 -17.63 -10.13 -3.42
N PHE A 251 -16.47 -9.48 -3.52
CA PHE A 251 -16.22 -8.38 -4.45
C PHE A 251 -16.44 -8.82 -5.89
N GLU A 252 -15.93 -10.00 -6.26
CA GLU A 252 -16.11 -10.56 -7.60
C GLU A 252 -17.58 -10.83 -7.94
N ALA A 253 -18.43 -11.02 -6.94
CA ALA A 253 -19.88 -11.19 -7.05
C ALA A 253 -20.70 -9.91 -6.78
N SER A 254 -20.06 -8.79 -6.45
CA SER A 254 -20.72 -7.58 -5.91
C SER A 254 -21.39 -6.69 -6.97
N GLY A 255 -21.11 -6.93 -8.26
CA GLY A 255 -21.55 -6.04 -9.35
C GLY A 255 -20.83 -4.69 -9.38
N LEU A 256 -19.71 -4.56 -8.64
CA LEU A 256 -18.82 -3.41 -8.73
C LEU A 256 -17.87 -3.53 -9.93
N ASP A 257 -17.38 -2.38 -10.38
CA ASP A 257 -16.46 -2.24 -11.50
C ASP A 257 -15.12 -2.94 -11.20
N LYS A 258 -14.86 -4.00 -11.95
CA LYS A 258 -13.71 -4.89 -11.77
C LYS A 258 -12.41 -4.32 -12.35
N ARG A 259 -12.45 -3.14 -12.97
CA ARG A 259 -11.23 -2.39 -13.35
C ARG A 259 -10.50 -1.83 -12.13
N TRP A 260 -11.19 -1.80 -10.98
CA TRP A 260 -10.64 -1.45 -9.69
C TRP A 260 -10.27 -2.69 -8.89
N VAL A 261 -9.20 -2.54 -8.12
CA VAL A 261 -8.66 -3.53 -7.21
C VAL A 261 -8.90 -3.04 -5.79
N ARG A 262 -9.50 -3.89 -4.96
CA ARG A 262 -9.57 -3.65 -3.51
C ARG A 262 -8.26 -4.11 -2.87
N CYS A 263 -7.52 -3.17 -2.30
CA CYS A 263 -6.25 -3.42 -1.65
C CYS A 263 -6.23 -2.88 -0.21
N GLY A 264 -5.23 -3.30 0.56
CA GLY A 264 -4.82 -2.57 1.77
C GLY A 264 -4.34 -1.15 1.41
N SER A 265 -4.08 -0.33 2.43
CA SER A 265 -3.48 1.00 2.19
C SER A 265 -2.20 0.90 1.36
N PRO A 266 -2.07 1.71 0.29
CA PRO A 266 -0.84 1.77 -0.48
C PRO A 266 0.33 2.25 0.38
N VAL A 267 1.48 1.59 0.27
CA VAL A 267 2.68 1.97 1.03
C VAL A 267 3.85 2.06 0.08
N VAL A 268 4.37 3.26 -0.09
CA VAL A 268 5.59 3.50 -0.86
C VAL A 268 6.68 3.96 0.10
N ILE A 269 7.83 3.32 0.02
CA ILE A 269 9.01 3.65 0.83
C ILE A 269 10.15 3.93 -0.14
N SER A 270 10.83 5.06 0.05
CA SER A 270 12.05 5.38 -0.70
C SER A 270 13.08 6.01 0.24
N GLY A 271 14.36 5.75 -0.02
CA GLY A 271 15.51 6.19 0.76
C GLY A 271 16.42 7.12 -0.03
N GLY A 272 17.73 6.83 -0.04
CA GLY A 272 18.74 7.62 -0.73
C GLY A 272 18.71 7.50 -2.26
N GLU A 273 18.01 6.50 -2.79
CA GLU A 273 17.84 6.25 -4.21
C GLU A 273 16.75 7.12 -4.88
N LEU A 274 15.93 7.81 -4.08
CA LEU A 274 14.89 8.70 -4.60
C LEU A 274 15.53 9.77 -5.50
N THR A 275 14.91 10.02 -6.65
CA THR A 275 15.23 11.09 -7.59
C THR A 275 13.98 11.94 -7.88
N LEU A 276 14.16 13.11 -8.50
CA LEU A 276 13.02 13.91 -8.97
C LEU A 276 12.23 13.21 -10.09
N GLN A 277 12.87 12.35 -10.88
CA GLN A 277 12.22 11.64 -11.98
C GLN A 277 11.19 10.63 -11.46
N ASP A 278 11.41 10.05 -10.28
CA ASP A 278 10.46 9.13 -9.63
C ASP A 278 9.13 9.81 -9.24
N LEU A 279 9.11 11.14 -9.25
CA LEU A 279 7.93 11.97 -8.99
C LEU A 279 7.18 12.40 -10.24
N ASP A 280 7.69 12.06 -11.43
CA ASP A 280 7.04 12.37 -12.70
C ASP A 280 6.64 11.07 -13.43
N LEU A 281 5.82 11.20 -14.49
CA LEU A 281 5.41 10.04 -15.27
C LEU A 281 6.63 9.42 -15.95
N SER A 282 6.82 8.12 -15.74
CA SER A 282 7.88 7.36 -16.42
C SER A 282 7.35 6.76 -17.71
N TRP A 283 7.88 7.18 -18.85
CA TRP A 283 7.55 6.59 -20.15
C TRP A 283 8.43 5.37 -20.42
N SER A 284 7.81 4.23 -20.73
CA SER A 284 8.54 3.05 -21.17
C SER A 284 8.63 3.00 -22.69
N GLU A 285 9.81 3.18 -23.27
CA GLU A 285 10.02 3.04 -24.73
C GLU A 285 9.71 1.62 -25.24
N THR A 286 9.95 0.61 -24.40
CA THR A 286 9.69 -0.79 -24.72
C THR A 286 8.19 -1.09 -24.72
N ASN A 287 7.45 -0.59 -23.74
CA ASN A 287 6.03 -0.92 -23.55
C ASN A 287 5.08 0.11 -24.18
N ARG A 288 5.56 1.33 -24.42
CA ARG A 288 4.81 2.46 -25.00
C ARG A 288 3.54 2.79 -24.23
N PHE A 289 3.68 2.90 -22.91
CA PHE A 289 2.71 3.47 -21.98
C PHE A 289 3.45 4.08 -20.77
N TYR A 290 2.75 4.86 -19.97
CA TYR A 290 3.31 5.50 -18.79
C TYR A 290 3.15 4.63 -17.54
N GLU A 291 4.14 4.68 -16.65
CA GLU A 291 4.04 4.19 -15.28
C GLU A 291 3.78 5.38 -14.34
N ALA A 292 2.89 5.19 -13.38
CA ALA A 292 2.56 6.20 -12.39
C ALA A 292 3.72 6.50 -11.43
N PRO A 293 3.93 7.78 -11.03
CA PRO A 293 4.93 8.14 -10.04
C PRO A 293 4.55 7.71 -8.62
N LEU A 294 5.53 7.76 -7.71
CA LEU A 294 5.43 7.25 -6.33
C LEU A 294 4.22 7.82 -5.57
N GLN A 295 4.00 9.13 -5.62
CA GLN A 295 2.90 9.80 -4.93
C GLN A 295 1.52 9.43 -5.50
N LEU A 296 1.43 9.14 -6.80
CA LEU A 296 0.16 8.72 -7.43
C LEU A 296 -0.19 7.31 -6.94
N LYS A 297 0.81 6.41 -6.91
CA LYS A 297 0.67 5.06 -6.36
C LYS A 297 0.34 5.08 -4.86
N ALA A 298 0.91 6.02 -4.10
CA ALA A 298 0.70 6.14 -2.65
C ALA A 298 -0.61 6.85 -2.23
N ASN A 299 -1.49 7.25 -3.16
CA ASN A 299 -2.71 7.99 -2.85
C ASN A 299 -3.65 7.19 -1.92
N ASN A 300 -4.25 7.87 -0.94
CA ASN A 300 -5.01 7.27 0.18
C ASN A 300 -4.21 6.36 1.12
N GLY A 301 -2.91 6.23 0.91
CA GLY A 301 -1.99 5.51 1.77
C GLY A 301 -0.87 6.41 2.27
N LEU A 302 0.36 5.88 2.30
CA LEU A 302 1.52 6.53 2.88
C LEU A 302 2.73 6.49 1.94
N LEU A 303 3.43 7.62 1.86
CA LEU A 303 4.74 7.76 1.21
C LEU A 303 5.80 8.10 2.26
N LEU A 304 6.69 7.16 2.56
CA LEU A 304 7.82 7.31 3.47
C LEU A 304 9.08 7.67 2.68
N ILE A 305 9.69 8.80 3.03
CA ILE A 305 11.01 9.20 2.57
C ILE A 305 11.98 9.04 3.75
N ASP A 306 12.69 7.92 3.76
CA ASP A 306 13.70 7.62 4.77
C ASP A 306 15.04 8.27 4.43
N ASP A 307 15.86 8.50 5.45
CA ASP A 307 17.14 9.22 5.33
C ASP A 307 17.04 10.52 4.52
N PHE A 308 15.96 11.29 4.72
CA PHE A 308 15.72 12.54 4.01
C PHE A 308 16.88 13.54 4.21
N GLY A 309 17.37 14.10 3.10
CA GLY A 309 18.57 14.92 3.03
C GLY A 309 19.84 14.15 2.65
N ARG A 310 19.75 12.85 2.36
CA ARG A 310 20.86 12.01 1.86
C ARG A 310 20.63 11.49 0.45
N GLN A 311 19.63 12.02 -0.25
CA GLN A 311 19.33 11.71 -1.64
C GLN A 311 20.32 12.39 -2.58
N GLN A 312 20.34 11.95 -3.84
CA GLN A 312 21.14 12.61 -4.89
C GLN A 312 20.67 14.04 -5.16
N MET A 313 19.35 14.27 -5.18
CA MET A 313 18.81 15.62 -5.28
C MET A 313 18.84 16.35 -3.92
N GLY A 314 18.94 17.67 -3.98
CA GLY A 314 18.88 18.48 -2.78
C GLY A 314 17.49 18.39 -2.10
N PRO A 315 17.40 18.34 -0.77
CA PRO A 315 16.11 18.31 -0.07
C PRO A 315 15.22 19.51 -0.41
N GLN A 316 15.82 20.68 -0.70
CA GLN A 316 15.10 21.86 -1.21
C GLN A 316 14.43 21.63 -2.56
N GLU A 317 15.05 20.90 -3.48
CA GLU A 317 14.51 20.64 -4.81
C GLU A 317 13.26 19.76 -4.74
N LEU A 318 13.35 18.67 -3.97
CA LEU A 318 12.21 17.77 -3.71
C LEU A 318 11.04 18.56 -3.11
N LEU A 319 11.34 19.38 -2.10
CA LEU A 319 10.35 20.14 -1.41
C LEU A 319 9.73 21.21 -2.31
N ASN A 320 10.53 21.94 -3.11
CA ASN A 320 10.05 22.88 -4.11
C ASN A 320 9.07 22.24 -5.11
N ARG A 321 9.35 21.01 -5.56
CA ARG A 321 8.45 20.23 -6.44
C ARG A 321 7.09 19.94 -5.79
N TRP A 322 7.03 19.95 -4.46
CA TRP A 322 5.85 19.63 -3.66
C TRP A 322 5.25 20.79 -2.86
N ILE A 323 5.62 22.05 -3.15
CA ILE A 323 4.96 23.22 -2.55
C ILE A 323 3.45 23.15 -2.78
N VAL A 324 3.03 23.11 -4.06
CA VAL A 324 1.61 23.07 -4.43
C VAL A 324 0.93 21.78 -3.99
N PRO A 325 1.51 20.58 -4.20
CA PRO A 325 0.95 19.32 -3.68
C PRO A 325 0.67 19.30 -2.17
N LEU A 326 1.59 19.82 -1.35
CA LEU A 326 1.43 19.85 0.11
C LEU A 326 0.40 20.88 0.58
N GLU A 327 0.21 21.98 -0.15
CA GLU A 327 -0.73 23.04 0.19
C GLU A 327 -2.15 22.75 -0.34
N GLU A 328 -2.27 22.46 -1.63
CA GLU A 328 -3.54 22.38 -2.36
C GLU A 328 -4.08 20.95 -2.52
N ARG A 329 -3.31 19.93 -2.11
CA ARG A 329 -3.65 18.50 -2.29
C ARG A 329 -3.86 18.11 -3.75
N ILE A 330 -3.17 18.80 -4.65
CA ILE A 330 -3.21 18.56 -6.09
C ILE A 330 -1.78 18.56 -6.60
N ASP A 331 -1.45 17.55 -7.41
CA ASP A 331 -0.18 17.48 -8.13
C ASP A 331 -0.42 17.56 -9.64
N PHE A 332 0.56 18.07 -10.37
CA PHE A 332 0.50 18.25 -11.81
C PHE A 332 1.53 17.35 -12.49
N LEU A 333 1.05 16.49 -13.37
CA LEU A 333 1.89 15.62 -14.18
C LEU A 333 1.86 16.08 -15.63
N THR A 334 2.92 15.76 -16.37
CA THR A 334 3.10 16.18 -17.76
C THR A 334 3.42 14.95 -18.62
N PHE A 335 2.65 14.74 -19.69
CA PHE A 335 3.00 13.75 -20.71
C PHE A 335 4.21 14.23 -21.53
N GLN A 336 4.89 13.32 -22.24
CA GLN A 336 5.97 13.69 -23.19
C GLN A 336 5.50 14.65 -24.29
N THR A 337 4.19 14.68 -24.59
CA THR A 337 3.58 15.65 -25.51
C THR A 337 3.56 17.08 -24.96
N GLY A 338 3.92 17.28 -23.69
CA GLY A 338 3.86 18.56 -22.98
C GLY A 338 2.49 18.85 -22.35
N LYS A 339 1.46 18.03 -22.61
CA LYS A 339 0.14 18.20 -22.00
C LYS A 339 0.21 17.95 -20.50
N LYS A 340 -0.28 18.92 -19.72
CA LYS A 340 -0.37 18.86 -18.26
C LYS A 340 -1.78 18.44 -17.82
N PHE A 341 -1.85 17.70 -16.73
CA PHE A 341 -3.10 17.35 -16.07
C PHE A 341 -2.92 17.28 -14.57
N ALA A 342 -4.02 17.46 -13.84
CA ALA A 342 -4.03 17.49 -12.39
C ALA A 342 -4.47 16.13 -11.81
N ILE A 343 -3.77 15.68 -10.77
CA ILE A 343 -4.11 14.50 -9.99
C ILE A 343 -4.31 14.87 -8.52
N PRO A 344 -5.10 14.12 -7.75
CA PRO A 344 -5.15 14.27 -6.30
C PRO A 344 -3.79 13.93 -5.67
N PHE A 345 -3.47 14.62 -4.58
CA PHE A 345 -2.31 14.37 -3.73
C PHE A 345 -2.77 14.06 -2.30
N GLU A 346 -3.40 12.90 -2.18
CA GLU A 346 -4.10 12.38 -1.01
C GLU A 346 -3.26 11.34 -0.25
N THR A 347 -1.94 11.51 -0.27
CA THR A 347 -0.99 10.66 0.45
C THR A 347 -0.58 11.29 1.79
N LEU A 348 -0.40 10.46 2.82
CA LEU A 348 0.27 10.82 4.08
C LEU A 348 1.78 10.75 3.84
N ILE A 349 2.45 11.89 3.86
CA ILE A 349 3.91 11.94 3.66
C ILE A 349 4.62 11.86 5.00
N VAL A 350 5.56 10.95 5.12
CA VAL A 350 6.44 10.84 6.29
C VAL A 350 7.87 11.05 5.83
N PHE A 351 8.51 12.12 6.30
CA PHE A 351 9.94 12.33 6.16
C PHE A 351 10.62 11.79 7.42
N SER A 352 11.64 10.95 7.25
CA SER A 352 12.49 10.46 8.34
C SER A 352 13.91 10.91 8.09
N THR A 353 14.56 11.54 9.08
CA THR A 353 15.94 12.01 8.93
C THR A 353 16.74 11.94 10.22
N ASN A 354 18.05 11.78 10.06
CA ASN A 354 19.04 11.88 11.14
C ASN A 354 19.64 13.30 11.24
N LEU A 355 19.30 14.19 10.31
CA LEU A 355 19.82 15.55 10.23
C LEU A 355 18.90 16.52 10.98
N ASN A 356 19.44 17.67 11.38
CA ASN A 356 18.63 18.73 11.96
C ASN A 356 17.71 19.31 10.87
N PRO A 357 16.38 19.44 11.09
CA PRO A 357 15.48 20.05 10.12
C PRO A 357 15.94 21.44 9.62
N GLU A 358 16.54 22.25 10.48
CA GLU A 358 17.02 23.61 10.14
C GLU A 358 18.19 23.61 9.16
N SER A 359 18.97 22.52 9.10
CA SER A 359 20.06 22.40 8.11
C SER A 359 19.59 21.87 6.76
N LEU A 360 18.34 21.41 6.66
CA LEU A 360 17.79 20.82 5.43
C LEU A 360 17.06 21.86 4.58
N VAL A 361 16.28 22.73 5.21
CA VAL A 361 15.42 23.71 4.54
C VAL A 361 15.15 24.94 5.39
N ASP A 362 14.69 26.01 4.72
CA ASP A 362 14.32 27.26 5.37
C ASP A 362 13.02 27.16 6.21
N GLU A 363 12.79 28.20 7.01
CA GLU A 363 11.62 28.27 7.87
C GLU A 363 10.30 28.30 7.08
N ALA A 364 10.31 28.91 5.88
CA ALA A 364 9.15 28.97 5.01
C ALA A 364 8.70 27.56 4.60
N PHE A 365 9.64 26.65 4.34
CA PHE A 365 9.35 25.25 4.05
C PHE A 365 8.91 24.47 5.28
N LEU A 366 9.61 24.64 6.39
CA LEU A 366 9.24 23.97 7.64
C LEU A 366 7.79 24.30 8.04
N ARG A 367 7.26 25.49 7.75
CA ARG A 367 5.85 25.85 8.00
C ARG A 367 4.84 24.99 7.23
N ARG A 368 5.22 24.42 6.08
CA ARG A 368 4.39 23.50 5.28
C ARG A 368 4.36 22.09 5.86
N ILE A 369 5.38 21.74 6.65
CA ILE A 369 5.44 20.47 7.36
C ILE A 369 4.67 20.57 8.68
N ARG A 370 3.47 19.98 8.70
CA ARG A 370 2.49 20.18 9.77
C ARG A 370 2.95 19.59 11.10
N HIS A 371 3.38 18.34 11.09
CA HIS A 371 3.70 17.60 12.31
C HIS A 371 5.20 17.33 12.37
N LYS A 372 5.89 17.90 13.36
CA LYS A 372 7.32 17.70 13.58
C LYS A 372 7.51 16.99 14.92
N MET A 373 8.17 15.84 14.89
CA MET A 373 8.39 15.00 16.06
C MET A 373 9.89 14.72 16.20
N ASN A 374 10.48 15.22 17.28
CA ASN A 374 11.84 14.87 17.66
C ASN A 374 11.83 13.51 18.36
N ILE A 375 12.54 12.54 17.81
CA ILE A 375 12.73 11.20 18.34
C ILE A 375 14.16 11.14 18.89
N ASP A 376 14.32 11.59 20.12
CA ASP A 376 15.61 11.68 20.80
C ASP A 376 16.04 10.34 21.42
N ASN A 377 17.25 10.31 21.94
CA ASN A 377 17.79 9.20 22.72
C ASN A 377 16.90 8.93 23.95
N PRO A 378 16.59 7.65 24.26
CA PRO A 378 15.87 7.29 25.47
C PRO A 378 16.61 7.73 26.74
N ASN A 379 15.84 8.15 27.75
CA ASN A 379 16.35 8.25 29.11
C ASN A 379 16.60 6.86 29.73
N GLU A 380 17.25 6.81 30.89
CA GLU A 380 17.60 5.54 31.56
C GLU A 380 16.38 4.62 31.81
N GLN A 381 15.23 5.18 32.18
CA GLN A 381 14.01 4.41 32.44
C GLN A 381 13.44 3.81 31.15
N GLN A 382 13.42 4.58 30.07
CA GLN A 382 13.02 4.11 28.75
C GLN A 382 14.00 3.06 28.25
N TYR A 383 15.30 3.31 28.36
CA TYR A 383 16.35 2.39 27.94
C TYR A 383 16.27 1.05 28.67
N TYR A 384 16.02 1.06 29.98
CA TYR A 384 15.76 -0.15 30.75
C TYR A 384 14.57 -0.95 30.20
N ARG A 385 13.44 -0.28 29.91
CA ARG A 385 12.25 -0.94 29.34
C ARG A 385 12.54 -1.54 27.95
N ILE A 386 13.25 -0.81 27.10
CA ILE A 386 13.68 -1.28 25.78
C ILE A 386 14.55 -2.53 25.94
N PHE A 387 15.52 -2.50 26.85
CA PHE A 387 16.45 -3.61 27.09
C PHE A 387 15.72 -4.87 27.58
N VAL A 388 14.80 -4.72 28.53
CA VAL A 388 13.97 -5.83 29.01
C VAL A 388 13.12 -6.42 27.87
N GLY A 389 12.53 -5.56 27.03
CA GLY A 389 11.79 -5.99 25.84
C GLY A 389 12.66 -6.78 24.86
N ALA A 390 13.84 -6.23 24.52
CA ALA A 390 14.78 -6.86 23.61
C ALA A 390 15.30 -8.22 24.11
N CYS A 391 15.53 -8.37 25.43
CA CYS A 391 15.84 -9.65 26.06
C CYS A 391 14.70 -10.66 25.88
N ARG A 392 13.45 -10.24 26.12
CA ARG A 392 12.26 -11.11 25.99
C ARG A 392 12.09 -11.61 24.55
N GLU A 393 12.22 -10.71 23.57
CA GLU A 393 12.11 -11.06 22.14
C GLU A 393 13.15 -12.09 21.70
N ARG A 394 14.34 -12.09 22.33
CA ARG A 394 15.45 -13.00 22.04
C ARG A 394 15.48 -14.25 22.93
N GLY A 395 14.53 -14.40 23.85
CA GLY A 395 14.53 -15.50 24.82
C GLY A 395 15.68 -15.45 25.84
N ILE A 396 16.29 -14.28 26.05
CA ILE A 396 17.38 -14.10 27.00
C ILE A 396 16.79 -13.68 28.35
N LYS A 397 17.17 -14.36 29.43
CA LYS A 397 16.76 -13.97 30.78
C LYS A 397 17.46 -12.66 31.16
N PHE A 398 16.67 -11.61 31.39
CA PHE A 398 17.19 -10.31 31.83
C PHE A 398 17.84 -10.41 33.21
N ASP A 399 19.06 -9.88 33.34
CA ASP A 399 19.78 -9.76 34.60
C ASP A 399 20.05 -8.28 34.93
N LYS A 400 19.46 -7.81 36.03
CA LYS A 400 19.56 -6.41 36.45
C LYS A 400 20.98 -6.01 36.84
N LYS A 401 21.78 -6.90 37.43
CA LYS A 401 23.16 -6.60 37.83
C LYS A 401 24.05 -6.45 36.60
N ALA A 402 23.91 -7.36 35.64
CA ALA A 402 24.63 -7.31 34.37
C ALA A 402 24.25 -6.07 33.54
N PHE A 403 22.97 -5.68 33.55
CA PHE A 403 22.51 -4.44 32.92
C PHE A 403 23.13 -3.19 33.54
N ILE A 404 23.16 -3.10 34.88
CA ILE A 404 23.78 -1.96 35.59
C ILE A 404 25.29 -1.92 35.30
N TYR A 405 25.95 -3.07 35.26
CA TYR A 405 27.35 -3.18 34.88
C TYR A 405 27.58 -2.61 33.46
N LEU A 406 26.81 -3.06 32.47
CA LEU A 406 26.87 -2.58 31.09
C LEU A 406 26.73 -1.05 31.02
N LEU A 407 25.75 -0.47 31.72
CA LEU A 407 25.54 0.98 31.74
C LEU A 407 26.76 1.73 32.32
N ARG A 408 27.32 1.27 33.43
CA ARG A 408 28.48 1.93 34.05
C ARG A 408 29.72 1.84 33.17
N GLU A 409 30.05 0.64 32.72
CA GLU A 409 31.33 0.37 32.05
C GLU A 409 31.38 0.79 30.58
N TYR A 410 30.25 0.72 29.87
CA TYR A 410 30.23 0.99 28.42
C TYR A 410 29.46 2.24 28.03
N TYR A 411 28.62 2.79 28.92
CA TYR A 411 27.88 4.03 28.62
C TYR A 411 28.41 5.22 29.40
N PHE A 412 28.30 5.20 30.73
CA PHE A 412 28.60 6.37 31.55
C PHE A 412 30.09 6.69 31.62
N SER A 413 30.96 5.68 31.75
CA SER A 413 32.42 5.84 31.74
C SER A 413 32.95 6.51 30.46
N ALA A 414 32.30 6.22 29.33
CA ALA A 414 32.69 6.66 28.00
C ALA A 414 31.81 7.81 27.46
N GLY A 415 30.87 8.33 28.25
CA GLY A 415 29.94 9.38 27.83
C GLY A 415 29.06 9.02 26.63
N ARG A 416 28.79 7.72 26.40
CA ARG A 416 28.01 7.27 25.22
C ARG A 416 26.52 7.53 25.42
N PRO A 417 25.81 8.07 24.41
CA PRO A 417 24.36 8.22 24.47
C PRO A 417 23.66 6.85 24.46
N LEU A 418 22.56 6.76 25.19
CA LEU A 418 21.66 5.61 25.17
C LEU A 418 20.83 5.66 23.88
N LYS A 419 21.07 4.78 22.90
CA LYS A 419 20.26 4.70 21.66
C LYS A 419 19.32 3.51 21.72
N ALA A 420 18.09 3.67 21.22
CA ALA A 420 17.08 2.61 21.30
C ALA A 420 17.47 1.32 20.54
N CYS A 421 18.37 1.39 19.55
CA CYS A 421 18.86 0.22 18.82
C CYS A 421 19.91 -0.59 19.57
N HIS A 422 20.64 0.02 20.52
CA HIS A 422 21.76 -0.66 21.17
C HIS A 422 21.38 -1.96 21.88
N PRO A 423 20.25 -2.07 22.60
CA PRO A 423 19.90 -3.33 23.26
C PRO A 423 19.72 -4.47 22.27
N ARG A 424 19.09 -4.20 21.12
CA ARG A 424 18.92 -5.16 20.04
C ARG A 424 20.29 -5.64 19.55
N ASP A 425 21.13 -4.70 19.15
CA ASP A 425 22.41 -4.98 18.50
C ASP A 425 23.40 -5.67 19.46
N LEU A 426 23.46 -5.23 20.73
CA LEU A 426 24.29 -5.84 21.76
C LEU A 426 23.84 -7.26 22.10
N LEU A 427 22.53 -7.50 22.17
CA LEU A 427 22.01 -8.83 22.45
C LEU A 427 22.16 -9.77 21.25
N ASP A 428 22.09 -9.26 20.01
CA ASP A 428 22.41 -10.05 18.81
C ASP A 428 23.88 -10.47 18.81
N GLN A 429 24.81 -9.55 19.09
CA GLN A 429 26.24 -9.88 19.27
C GLN A 429 26.46 -10.89 20.42
N LEU A 430 25.72 -10.76 21.52
CA LEU A 430 25.78 -11.71 22.62
C LEU A 430 25.35 -13.12 22.19
N LEU A 431 24.28 -13.23 21.40
CA LEU A 431 23.81 -14.50 20.84
C LEU A 431 24.85 -15.12 19.93
N ASP A 432 25.50 -14.33 19.06
CA ASP A 432 26.56 -14.78 18.18
C ASP A 432 27.73 -15.39 18.97
N PHE A 433 28.20 -14.69 20.02
CA PHE A 433 29.27 -15.21 20.88
C PHE A 433 28.87 -16.44 21.69
N ALA A 434 27.63 -16.50 22.19
CA ALA A 434 27.13 -17.66 22.93
C ALA A 434 27.05 -18.89 22.01
N SER A 435 26.50 -18.72 20.80
CA SER A 435 26.39 -19.76 19.77
C SER A 435 27.76 -20.29 19.36
N TYR A 436 28.69 -19.39 19.03
CA TYR A 436 30.06 -19.76 18.66
C TYR A 436 30.77 -20.59 19.74
N ARG A 437 30.52 -20.28 21.02
CA ARG A 437 31.13 -20.98 22.17
C ARG A 437 30.35 -22.21 22.63
N GLY A 438 29.24 -22.55 21.98
CA GLY A 438 28.35 -23.64 22.45
C GLY A 438 27.80 -23.41 23.86
N LYS A 439 27.71 -22.15 24.31
CA LYS A 439 27.20 -21.78 25.64
C LYS A 439 25.73 -21.35 25.54
N GLN A 440 24.97 -21.49 26.63
CA GLN A 440 23.63 -20.90 26.70
C GLN A 440 23.70 -19.36 26.67
N PRO A 441 22.77 -18.69 25.97
CA PRO A 441 22.75 -17.24 25.84
C PRO A 441 22.21 -16.58 27.12
N LEU A 442 23.09 -16.44 28.11
CA LEU A 442 22.80 -15.75 29.36
C LEU A 442 23.34 -14.32 29.31
N MET A 443 22.59 -13.37 29.88
CA MET A 443 23.02 -11.98 30.06
C MET A 443 24.08 -11.88 31.17
N SER A 444 25.22 -12.53 30.97
CA SER A 444 26.39 -12.52 31.87
C SER A 444 27.32 -11.37 31.53
N THR A 445 28.12 -10.92 32.51
CA THR A 445 29.13 -9.88 32.27
C THR A 445 30.17 -10.30 31.23
N GLU A 446 30.59 -11.58 31.23
CA GLU A 446 31.53 -12.14 30.23
C GLU A 446 31.02 -11.95 28.80
N LEU A 447 29.77 -12.33 28.53
CA LEU A 447 29.21 -12.24 27.18
C LEU A 447 28.84 -10.80 26.79
N LEU A 448 28.38 -9.99 27.75
CA LEU A 448 28.13 -8.56 27.50
C LEU A 448 29.43 -7.82 27.20
N ASP A 449 30.54 -8.16 27.85
CA ASP A 449 31.84 -7.57 27.54
C ASP A 449 32.26 -7.85 26.11
N LEU A 450 32.12 -9.10 25.66
CA LEU A 450 32.46 -9.48 24.28
C LEU A 450 31.58 -8.74 23.27
N ALA A 451 30.26 -8.73 23.52
CA ALA A 451 29.31 -8.03 22.67
C ALA A 451 29.59 -6.52 22.61
N ALA A 452 29.78 -5.88 23.76
CA ALA A 452 29.99 -4.43 23.85
C ALA A 452 31.35 -4.00 23.29
N ARG A 453 32.43 -4.76 23.54
CA ARG A 453 33.75 -4.47 22.95
C ARG A 453 33.75 -4.65 21.44
N SER A 454 33.05 -5.65 20.92
CA SER A 454 32.88 -5.86 19.47
C SER A 454 32.08 -4.71 18.85
N TYR A 455 30.91 -4.40 19.42
CA TYR A 455 29.99 -3.42 18.87
C TYR A 455 30.49 -1.97 18.98
N PHE A 456 31.13 -1.62 20.10
CA PHE A 456 31.71 -0.29 20.32
C PHE A 456 33.20 -0.21 19.99
N ALA A 457 33.73 -1.17 19.22
CA ALA A 457 35.10 -1.12 18.77
C ALA A 457 35.33 0.16 17.96
N ASP A 458 36.41 0.88 18.26
CA ASP A 458 36.84 2.01 17.45
C ASP A 458 37.38 1.45 16.12
N LEU A 459 36.77 1.85 15.01
CA LEU A 459 37.33 1.70 13.67
C LEU A 459 38.41 2.77 13.51
N MET A 460 39.57 2.55 14.14
CA MET A 460 40.78 3.34 13.86
C MET A 460 41.40 2.95 12.53
#